data_AF-A0A419F1X5-F1
#
_entry.id   AF-A0A419F1X5-F1
#
_cell.length_a   1.000
_cell.length_b   1.000
_cell.length_c   1.000
_cell.angle_alpha   90.00
_cell.angle_beta   90.00
_cell.angle_gamma   90.00
#
_symmetry.space_group_name_H-M   'P 1'
#
loop_
_entity.id
_entity.type
_entity.pdbx_description
1 polymer ?
#
loop_
_entity_poly.entity_id
_entity_poly.type
_entity_poly.pdbx_seq_one_letter_code
_entity_poly.pdbx_strand_id
1 'polypeptide(L)'
;LINFKDFSIPDSKLRSVGDTRFDRVYQKSQAAKEKKLFRENFFSGKKVFVAGSSWESDEEVYLPAFLKLMKYEPELVLILVPHEPTISRLEKLENYFSGKTSTIRFSYLNNYNNESVIIVDSIGILLTLYYYADVAYVGGSFKQGIHNVLEPAVYGIPVIFGPKIENSQEAQKLVKIGGAKLINNKNEIYKHLRLLLGNNELRRKIGKISLEYVIHNIGATDKIIKEIKSISN
;
A
#
# COMPACT_ATOMS: atom_id res chain seq x y z
N LEU A 1 0.08 8.28 -24.36
CA LEU A 1 0.97 7.09 -24.40
C LEU A 1 1.22 6.79 -25.87
N ILE A 2 2.47 6.85 -26.33
CA ILE A 2 2.82 6.46 -27.70
C ILE A 2 2.64 4.95 -27.80
N ASN A 3 1.82 4.46 -28.74
CA ASN A 3 1.64 3.04 -28.94
C ASN A 3 2.74 2.55 -29.88
N PHE A 4 3.42 1.45 -29.54
CA PHE A 4 4.46 0.88 -30.42
C PHE A 4 3.93 0.50 -31.81
N LYS A 5 2.62 0.26 -31.93
CA LYS A 5 1.93 0.05 -33.20
C LYS A 5 1.94 1.29 -34.11
N ASP A 6 2.10 2.48 -33.56
CA ASP A 6 2.10 3.73 -34.31
C ASP A 6 3.43 3.95 -35.08
N PHE A 7 4.47 3.17 -34.78
CA PHE A 7 5.80 3.28 -35.41
C PHE A 7 5.93 2.52 -36.74
N SER A 8 4.83 2.08 -37.36
CA SER A 8 4.85 1.30 -38.63
C SER A 8 5.75 0.06 -38.59
N ILE A 9 5.93 -0.53 -37.39
CA ILE A 9 6.68 -1.77 -37.19
C ILE A 9 5.73 -2.94 -37.51
N PRO A 10 6.14 -3.96 -38.29
CA PRO A 10 5.30 -5.14 -38.53
C PRO A 10 4.88 -5.81 -37.23
N ASP A 11 3.62 -6.23 -37.11
CA ASP A 11 3.10 -6.94 -35.93
C ASP A 11 3.92 -8.21 -35.61
N SER A 12 4.53 -8.85 -36.62
CA SER A 12 5.44 -9.99 -36.44
C SER A 12 6.70 -9.68 -35.65
N LYS A 13 7.07 -8.40 -35.52
CA LYS A 13 8.21 -7.91 -34.74
C LYS A 13 7.80 -7.27 -33.41
N LEU A 14 6.49 -7.21 -33.11
CA LEU A 14 5.97 -6.65 -31.87
C LEU A 14 5.48 -7.78 -30.95
N ARG A 15 6.09 -7.90 -29.77
CA ARG A 15 5.70 -8.89 -28.76
C ARG A 15 5.46 -8.21 -27.41
N SER A 16 4.27 -8.39 -26.84
CA SER A 16 4.00 -7.99 -25.46
C SER A 16 4.54 -9.05 -24.51
N VAL A 17 5.45 -8.65 -23.62
CA VAL A 17 6.18 -9.56 -22.71
C VAL A 17 5.78 -9.39 -21.24
N GLY A 18 4.89 -8.43 -20.94
CA GLY A 18 4.46 -8.09 -19.58
C GLY A 18 5.23 -6.90 -19.00
N ASP A 19 5.09 -6.68 -17.69
CA ASP A 19 5.66 -5.55 -16.97
C ASP A 19 6.57 -6.00 -15.82
N THR A 20 7.84 -5.60 -15.87
CA THR A 20 8.87 -6.00 -14.90
C THR A 20 8.66 -5.40 -13.50
N ARG A 21 7.75 -4.44 -13.34
CA ARG A 21 7.37 -3.90 -12.01
C ARG A 21 6.81 -4.99 -11.10
N PHE A 22 6.11 -5.98 -11.65
CA PHE A 22 5.58 -7.13 -10.90
C PHE A 22 6.69 -8.06 -10.40
N ASP A 23 7.66 -8.39 -11.27
CA ASP A 23 8.84 -9.16 -10.87
C ASP A 23 9.62 -8.45 -9.76
N ARG A 24 9.86 -7.14 -9.94
CA ARG A 24 10.63 -6.32 -9.01
C ARG A 24 9.97 -6.21 -7.64
N VAL A 25 8.66 -5.94 -7.58
CA VAL A 25 7.96 -5.83 -6.30
C VAL A 25 7.91 -7.18 -5.59
N TYR A 26 7.72 -8.28 -6.33
CA TYR A 26 7.75 -9.63 -5.78
C TYR A 26 9.10 -9.96 -5.15
N GLN A 27 10.20 -9.80 -5.89
CA GLN A 27 11.56 -10.03 -5.37
C GLN A 27 11.87 -9.16 -4.15
N LYS A 28 11.56 -7.86 -4.21
CA LYS A 28 11.76 -6.96 -3.07
C LYS A 28 10.93 -7.35 -1.86
N SER A 29 9.71 -7.86 -2.05
CA SER A 29 8.85 -8.28 -0.95
C SER A 29 9.42 -9.47 -0.18
N GLN A 30 10.09 -10.39 -0.89
CA GLN A 30 10.77 -11.53 -0.27
C GLN A 30 11.95 -11.08 0.58
N ALA A 31 12.82 -10.21 0.06
CA ALA A 31 13.92 -9.62 0.84
C ALA A 31 13.43 -8.73 1.99
N ALA A 32 12.29 -8.04 1.81
CA ALA A 32 11.70 -7.18 2.83
C ALA A 32 11.23 -7.95 4.07
N LYS A 33 10.72 -9.18 3.91
CA LYS A 33 10.29 -10.05 5.01
C LYS A 33 11.43 -10.41 5.97
N GLU A 34 12.66 -10.50 5.46
CA GLU A 34 13.84 -10.87 6.25
C GLU A 34 14.32 -9.75 7.19
N LYS A 35 13.94 -8.49 6.93
CA LYS A 35 14.43 -7.33 7.69
C LYS A 35 13.89 -7.22 9.13
N LYS A 36 12.84 -7.97 9.48
CA LYS A 36 12.21 -8.01 10.83
C LYS A 36 12.18 -6.66 11.57
N LEU A 37 11.47 -5.66 11.03
CA LEU A 37 11.37 -4.32 11.63
C LEU A 37 10.72 -4.29 13.03
N PHE A 38 9.84 -5.24 13.32
CA PHE A 38 9.21 -5.38 14.62
C PHE A 38 9.60 -6.73 15.24
N ARG A 39 9.61 -6.79 16.57
CA ARG A 39 9.80 -8.04 17.31
C ARG A 39 8.66 -9.01 16.97
N GLU A 40 8.91 -10.31 17.17
CA GLU A 40 7.86 -11.31 17.00
C GLU A 40 6.67 -11.01 17.91
N ASN A 41 5.46 -11.21 17.40
CA ASN A 41 4.21 -10.94 18.11
C ASN A 41 3.96 -9.46 18.52
N PHE A 42 4.71 -8.49 17.98
CA PHE A 42 4.54 -7.06 18.30
C PHE A 42 3.11 -6.55 18.10
N PHE A 43 2.42 -7.05 17.07
CA PHE A 43 1.01 -6.73 16.77
C PHE A 43 0.03 -7.84 17.18
N SER A 44 0.42 -8.76 18.07
CA SER A 44 -0.48 -9.82 18.52
C SER A 44 -1.75 -9.25 19.15
N GLY A 45 -2.91 -9.73 18.71
CA GLY A 45 -4.22 -9.22 19.14
C GLY A 45 -4.64 -7.88 18.51
N LYS A 46 -3.75 -7.22 17.77
CA LYS A 46 -3.98 -5.91 17.17
C LYS A 46 -4.46 -6.01 15.73
N LYS A 47 -5.22 -5.01 15.28
CA LYS A 47 -5.56 -4.81 13.88
C LYS A 47 -4.69 -3.70 13.32
N VAL A 48 -3.94 -3.95 12.25
CA VAL A 48 -2.95 -3.01 11.74
C VAL A 48 -3.44 -2.36 10.45
N PHE A 49 -3.69 -1.07 10.50
CA PHE A 49 -3.96 -0.24 9.34
C PHE A 49 -2.68 0.49 8.93
N VAL A 50 -2.18 0.25 7.72
CA VAL A 50 -0.98 0.95 7.21
C VAL A 50 -1.39 1.97 6.16
N ALA A 51 -1.18 3.25 6.43
CA ALA A 51 -1.40 4.33 5.47
C ALA A 51 -0.04 4.77 4.89
N GLY A 52 0.25 4.31 3.68
CA GLY A 52 1.53 4.49 3.03
C GLY A 52 1.57 5.63 2.03
N SER A 53 2.67 6.38 2.05
CA SER A 53 2.94 7.50 1.14
C SER A 53 1.82 8.55 1.11
N SER A 54 1.24 8.86 2.28
CA SER A 54 0.13 9.81 2.37
C SER A 54 0.56 11.27 2.25
N TRP A 55 -0.29 12.06 1.60
CA TRP A 55 -0.24 13.52 1.64
C TRP A 55 -1.28 14.08 2.63
N GLU A 56 -1.18 15.37 2.95
CA GLU A 56 -2.16 16.07 3.82
C GLU A 56 -3.60 15.87 3.31
N SER A 57 -3.82 15.96 1.98
CA SER A 57 -5.14 15.72 1.37
C SER A 57 -5.68 14.30 1.56
N ASP A 58 -4.79 13.30 1.66
CA ASP A 58 -5.20 11.92 1.93
C ASP A 58 -5.55 11.75 3.42
N GLU A 59 -4.73 12.34 4.30
CA GLU A 59 -4.89 12.31 5.75
C GLU A 59 -6.18 12.98 6.24
N GLU A 60 -6.56 14.09 5.62
CA GLU A 60 -7.85 14.73 5.85
C GLU A 60 -9.03 13.78 5.62
N VAL A 61 -8.83 12.74 4.80
CA VAL A 61 -9.84 11.72 4.49
C VAL A 61 -9.80 10.58 5.50
N TYR A 62 -8.63 9.95 5.70
CA TYR A 62 -8.55 8.71 6.49
C TYR A 62 -8.40 8.92 7.99
N LEU A 63 -7.77 10.01 8.45
CA LEU A 63 -7.53 10.24 9.89
C LEU A 63 -8.81 10.43 10.70
N PRO A 64 -9.82 11.19 10.24
CA PRO A 64 -11.09 11.28 10.96
C PRO A 64 -11.81 9.93 11.07
N ALA A 65 -11.71 9.10 10.02
CA ALA A 65 -12.31 7.77 10.01
C ALA A 65 -11.59 6.82 10.97
N PHE A 66 -10.26 6.84 10.99
CA PHE A 66 -9.43 6.08 11.92
C PHE A 66 -9.76 6.43 13.38
N LEU A 67 -9.73 7.72 13.75
CA LEU A 67 -10.05 8.17 15.11
C LEU A 67 -11.48 7.77 15.53
N LYS A 68 -12.44 7.78 14.59
CA LYS A 68 -13.80 7.32 14.86
C LYS A 68 -13.86 5.81 15.09
N LEU A 69 -13.09 5.02 14.35
CA LEU A 69 -13.06 3.56 14.47
C LEU A 69 -12.40 3.10 15.76
N MET A 70 -11.32 3.77 16.19
CA MET A 70 -10.63 3.45 17.43
C MET A 70 -11.55 3.42 18.67
N LYS A 71 -12.63 4.23 18.68
CA LYS A 71 -13.63 4.23 19.75
C LYS A 71 -14.37 2.89 19.90
N TYR A 72 -14.41 2.09 18.83
CA TYR A 72 -15.08 0.79 18.78
C TYR A 72 -14.10 -0.38 18.61
N GLU A 73 -12.85 -0.09 18.27
CA GLU A 73 -11.78 -1.04 17.98
C GLU A 73 -10.52 -0.58 18.73
N PRO A 74 -10.44 -0.80 20.06
CA PRO A 74 -9.35 -0.28 20.89
C PRO A 74 -7.97 -0.86 20.51
N GLU A 75 -7.95 -2.05 19.90
CA GLU A 75 -6.76 -2.74 19.42
C GLU A 75 -6.33 -2.31 18.01
N LEU A 76 -6.95 -1.28 17.44
CA LEU A 76 -6.61 -0.74 16.12
C LEU A 76 -5.34 0.12 16.20
N VAL A 77 -4.32 -0.27 15.44
CA VAL A 77 -3.07 0.49 15.27
C VAL A 77 -3.00 1.07 13.87
N LEU A 78 -2.59 2.34 13.78
CA LEU A 78 -2.22 2.99 12.54
C LEU A 78 -0.70 3.06 12.42
N ILE A 79 -0.14 2.54 11.34
CA ILE A 79 1.21 2.88 10.89
C ILE A 79 1.06 3.95 9.80
N LEU A 80 1.43 5.18 10.11
CA LEU A 80 1.30 6.34 9.22
C LEU A 80 2.65 6.63 8.59
N VAL A 81 2.75 6.48 7.27
CA VAL A 81 3.95 6.79 6.50
C VAL A 81 3.67 7.99 5.59
N PRO A 82 4.02 9.21 6.01
CA PRO A 82 3.84 10.38 5.17
C PRO A 82 4.72 10.25 3.91
N HIS A 83 4.31 10.87 2.80
CA HIS A 83 5.10 10.85 1.57
C HIS A 83 6.51 11.43 1.79
N GLU A 84 6.60 12.50 2.59
CA GLU A 84 7.85 13.17 2.96
C GLU A 84 7.89 13.38 4.48
N PRO A 85 8.73 12.65 5.23
CA PRO A 85 8.82 12.76 6.69
C PRO A 85 9.73 13.93 7.14
N THR A 86 9.45 15.15 6.69
CA THR A 86 10.18 16.34 7.18
C THR A 86 9.82 16.62 8.64
N ILE A 87 10.69 17.31 9.39
CA ILE A 87 10.44 17.63 10.81
C ILE A 87 9.10 18.35 10.99
N SER A 88 8.86 19.41 10.22
CA SER A 88 7.58 20.15 10.25
C SER A 88 6.38 19.25 9.95
N ARG A 89 6.55 18.28 9.04
CA ARG A 89 5.48 17.34 8.70
C ARG A 89 5.15 16.40 9.85
N LEU A 90 6.17 15.89 10.52
CA LEU A 90 6.03 15.01 11.68
C LEU A 90 5.37 15.75 12.86
N GLU A 91 5.81 16.98 13.14
CA GLU A 91 5.21 17.82 14.19
C GLU A 91 3.74 18.14 13.93
N LYS A 92 3.36 18.42 12.68
CA LYS A 92 1.95 18.60 12.30
C LYS A 92 1.11 17.35 12.58
N LEU A 93 1.64 16.16 12.30
CA LEU A 93 0.96 14.89 12.60
C LEU A 93 0.81 14.66 14.09
N GLU A 94 1.87 14.86 14.86
CA GLU A 94 1.85 14.76 16.33
C GLU A 94 0.84 15.73 16.94
N ASN A 95 0.83 16.98 16.47
CA ASN A 95 -0.14 17.98 16.90
C ASN A 95 -1.58 17.60 16.51
N TYR A 96 -1.78 17.01 15.33
CA TYR A 96 -3.10 16.52 14.93
C TYR A 96 -3.64 15.46 15.90
N PHE A 97 -2.79 14.58 16.43
CA PHE A 97 -3.19 13.54 17.37
C PHE A 97 -3.20 13.97 18.84
N SER A 98 -2.56 15.10 19.17
CA SER A 98 -2.53 15.65 20.53
C SER A 98 -3.94 15.77 21.14
N GLY A 99 -4.11 15.21 22.34
CA GLY A 99 -5.39 15.14 23.05
C GLY A 99 -6.43 14.16 22.45
N LYS A 100 -6.11 13.46 21.37
CA LYS A 100 -7.02 12.50 20.70
C LYS A 100 -6.56 11.05 20.86
N THR A 101 -5.26 10.79 20.74
CA THR A 101 -4.64 9.48 20.93
C THR A 101 -3.13 9.61 21.14
N SER A 102 -2.50 8.55 21.65
CA SER A 102 -1.05 8.45 21.83
C SER A 102 -0.33 8.11 20.52
N THR A 103 0.80 8.77 20.28
CA THR A 103 1.63 8.57 19.09
C THR A 103 3.08 8.28 19.46
N ILE A 104 3.77 7.50 18.64
CA ILE A 104 5.23 7.33 18.71
C ILE A 104 5.84 7.46 17.32
N ARG A 105 7.04 8.03 17.22
CA ARG A 105 7.83 7.99 15.98
C ARG A 105 8.52 6.62 15.83
N PHE A 106 8.64 6.13 14.60
CA PHE A 106 9.24 4.84 14.31
C PHE A 106 10.68 4.72 14.84
N SER A 107 11.48 5.78 14.75
CA SER A 107 12.83 5.83 15.32
C SER A 107 12.90 5.66 16.84
N TYR A 108 11.79 5.83 17.57
CA TYR A 108 11.70 5.72 19.03
C TYR A 108 10.98 4.46 19.51
N LEU A 109 10.77 3.46 18.64
CA LEU A 109 10.03 2.23 18.97
C LEU A 109 10.57 1.43 20.17
N ASN A 110 11.80 1.68 20.63
CA ASN A 110 12.31 1.11 21.88
C ASN A 110 11.51 1.54 23.11
N ASN A 111 10.82 2.68 23.05
CA ASN A 111 9.97 3.21 24.09
C ASN A 111 8.48 2.93 23.84
N TYR A 112 8.14 2.05 22.91
CA TYR A 112 6.75 1.72 22.58
C TYR A 112 6.01 1.20 23.81
N ASN A 113 4.91 1.88 24.16
CA ASN A 113 4.04 1.55 25.27
C ASN A 113 2.57 1.47 24.81
N ASN A 114 2.33 0.66 23.77
CA ASN A 114 1.01 0.45 23.18
C ASN A 114 0.38 1.69 22.53
N GLU A 115 1.20 2.60 22.00
CA GLU A 115 0.67 3.72 21.22
C GLU A 115 -0.15 3.22 20.02
N SER A 116 -1.31 3.83 19.81
CA SER A 116 -2.21 3.47 18.73
C SER A 116 -1.75 4.00 17.36
N VAL A 117 -0.82 4.95 17.33
CA VAL A 117 -0.29 5.50 16.08
C VAL A 117 1.24 5.45 16.09
N ILE A 118 1.80 4.82 15.06
CA ILE A 118 3.24 4.81 14.77
C ILE A 118 3.46 5.70 13.56
N ILE A 119 4.09 6.86 13.76
CA ILE A 119 4.44 7.81 12.71
C ILE A 119 5.82 7.45 12.18
N VAL A 120 5.91 7.17 10.89
CA VAL A 120 7.16 6.72 10.28
C VAL A 120 7.97 7.91 9.78
N ASP A 121 9.12 8.12 10.42
CA ASP A 121 10.07 9.20 10.17
C ASP A 121 11.27 8.74 9.33
N SER A 122 11.12 7.64 8.59
CA SER A 122 12.17 7.04 7.77
C SER A 122 11.66 6.67 6.37
N ILE A 123 12.54 6.75 5.38
CA ILE A 123 12.24 6.46 3.97
C ILE A 123 12.71 5.04 3.63
N GLY A 124 12.02 4.39 2.68
CA GLY A 124 12.49 3.14 2.08
C GLY A 124 12.12 1.87 2.84
N ILE A 125 11.34 1.99 3.91
CA ILE A 125 10.86 0.85 4.71
C ILE A 125 9.38 0.50 4.49
N LEU A 126 8.65 1.28 3.68
CA LEU A 126 7.21 1.12 3.48
C LEU A 126 6.80 -0.28 2.99
N LEU A 127 7.52 -0.85 2.02
CA LEU A 127 7.25 -2.20 1.54
C LEU A 127 7.36 -3.23 2.68
N THR A 128 8.30 -3.06 3.62
CA THR A 128 8.39 -3.96 4.79
C THR A 128 7.26 -3.69 5.79
N LEU A 129 6.81 -2.43 5.94
CA LEU A 129 5.70 -2.10 6.83
C LEU A 129 4.37 -2.70 6.36
N TYR A 130 4.12 -2.76 5.05
CA TYR A 130 2.91 -3.41 4.52
C TYR A 130 2.81 -4.90 4.83
N TYR A 131 3.93 -5.59 5.10
CA TYR A 131 3.90 -6.99 5.52
C TYR A 131 3.11 -7.19 6.82
N TYR A 132 3.09 -6.18 7.71
CA TYR A 132 2.38 -6.23 8.98
C TYR A 132 0.93 -5.73 8.86
N ALA A 133 0.50 -5.27 7.69
CA ALA A 133 -0.80 -4.67 7.50
C ALA A 133 -1.91 -5.72 7.47
N ASP A 134 -3.06 -5.39 8.05
CA ASP A 134 -4.33 -6.05 7.79
C ASP A 134 -5.09 -5.38 6.64
N VAL A 135 -4.98 -4.06 6.56
CA VAL A 135 -5.55 -3.22 5.52
C VAL A 135 -4.53 -2.14 5.18
N ALA A 136 -4.37 -1.87 3.90
CA ALA A 136 -3.45 -0.85 3.40
C ALA A 136 -4.23 0.32 2.78
N TYR A 137 -3.78 1.54 3.04
CA TYR A 137 -4.14 2.73 2.29
C TYR A 137 -2.93 3.22 1.49
N VAL A 138 -3.10 3.48 0.20
CA VAL A 138 -2.05 4.01 -0.67
C VAL A 138 -2.36 5.46 -1.03
N GLY A 139 -1.49 6.38 -0.62
CA GLY A 139 -1.66 7.81 -0.81
C GLY A 139 -1.42 8.32 -2.22
N GLY A 140 -1.54 9.64 -2.37
CA GLY A 140 -1.37 10.39 -3.62
C GLY A 140 -2.67 10.59 -4.40
N SER A 141 -3.66 9.74 -4.16
CA SER A 141 -4.88 9.66 -4.97
C SER A 141 -5.94 10.74 -4.66
N PHE A 142 -5.77 11.54 -3.60
CA PHE A 142 -6.51 12.81 -3.45
C PHE A 142 -5.74 14.03 -3.97
N LYS A 143 -4.43 13.92 -4.22
CA LYS A 143 -3.56 15.02 -4.65
C LYS A 143 -3.27 14.98 -6.15
N GLN A 144 -2.28 14.20 -6.56
CA GLN A 144 -1.63 14.28 -7.89
C GLN A 144 -1.68 12.97 -8.68
N GLY A 145 -2.07 11.86 -8.04
CA GLY A 145 -2.01 10.52 -8.61
C GLY A 145 -1.52 9.51 -7.58
N ILE A 146 -1.94 8.26 -7.74
CA ILE A 146 -1.71 7.20 -6.77
C ILE A 146 -0.27 6.68 -6.77
N HIS A 147 0.25 6.38 -5.57
CA HIS A 147 1.53 5.69 -5.39
C HIS A 147 1.43 4.17 -5.69
N ASN A 148 2.49 3.41 -5.41
CA ASN A 148 2.63 2.03 -5.86
C ASN A 148 1.69 1.04 -5.12
N VAL A 149 0.55 0.74 -5.72
CA VAL A 149 -0.44 -0.23 -5.19
C VAL A 149 0.03 -1.68 -5.18
N LEU A 150 1.12 -2.01 -5.89
CA LEU A 150 1.64 -3.37 -5.91
C LEU A 150 2.34 -3.75 -4.59
N GLU A 151 2.85 -2.76 -3.83
CA GLU A 151 3.57 -2.99 -2.58
C GLU A 151 2.71 -3.63 -1.48
N PRO A 152 1.46 -3.21 -1.24
CA PRO A 152 0.56 -3.97 -0.36
C PRO A 152 -0.05 -5.19 -1.04
N ALA A 153 -0.33 -5.13 -2.36
CA ALA A 153 -0.98 -6.22 -3.07
C ALA A 153 -0.16 -7.52 -3.07
N VAL A 154 1.18 -7.42 -3.14
CA VAL A 154 2.09 -8.58 -3.13
C VAL A 154 2.07 -9.37 -1.82
N TYR A 155 1.57 -8.78 -0.73
CA TYR A 155 1.37 -9.48 0.54
C TYR A 155 -0.06 -10.01 0.69
N GLY A 156 -0.91 -9.82 -0.32
CA GLY A 156 -2.31 -10.20 -0.25
C GLY A 156 -3.11 -9.35 0.73
N ILE A 157 -2.81 -8.05 0.80
CA ILE A 157 -3.52 -7.11 1.66
C ILE A 157 -4.58 -6.35 0.86
N PRO A 158 -5.82 -6.18 1.38
CA PRO A 158 -6.80 -5.28 0.79
C PRO A 158 -6.26 -3.84 0.70
N VAL A 159 -6.37 -3.26 -0.49
CA VAL A 159 -5.85 -1.92 -0.76
C VAL A 159 -7.01 -0.92 -0.86
N ILE A 160 -6.89 0.22 -0.18
CA ILE A 160 -7.81 1.35 -0.26
C ILE A 160 -7.05 2.56 -0.81
N PHE A 161 -7.69 3.35 -1.67
CA PHE A 161 -7.12 4.60 -2.17
C PHE A 161 -8.20 5.54 -2.71
N GLY A 162 -7.84 6.80 -2.89
CA GLY A 162 -8.69 7.86 -3.44
C GLY A 162 -9.10 7.66 -4.91
N PRO A 163 -9.71 8.68 -5.53
CA PRO A 163 -10.28 8.57 -6.87
C PRO A 163 -9.26 8.79 -8.00
N LYS A 164 -8.18 9.56 -7.80
CA LYS A 164 -7.21 9.90 -8.85
C LYS A 164 -6.23 8.74 -9.05
N ILE A 165 -6.54 7.85 -10.00
CA ILE A 165 -5.79 6.61 -10.27
C ILE A 165 -5.37 6.47 -11.74
N GLU A 166 -5.55 7.53 -12.53
CA GLU A 166 -5.31 7.54 -13.97
C GLU A 166 -3.85 7.22 -14.31
N ASN A 167 -2.93 7.55 -13.40
CA ASN A 167 -1.49 7.28 -13.53
C ASN A 167 -1.09 5.83 -13.23
N SER A 168 -2.01 4.97 -12.78
CA SER A 168 -1.71 3.56 -12.47
C SER A 168 -2.74 2.62 -13.09
N GLN A 169 -2.30 1.88 -14.10
CA GLN A 169 -3.08 0.78 -14.70
C GLN A 169 -3.33 -0.32 -13.66
N GLU A 170 -2.39 -0.52 -12.72
CA GLU A 170 -2.49 -1.50 -11.64
C GLU A 170 -3.63 -1.16 -10.70
N ALA A 171 -3.75 0.11 -10.29
CA ALA A 171 -4.83 0.56 -9.43
C ALA A 171 -6.20 0.38 -10.11
N GLN A 172 -6.31 0.79 -11.38
CA GLN A 172 -7.53 0.61 -12.18
C GLN A 172 -7.91 -0.86 -12.30
N LYS A 173 -6.93 -1.73 -12.56
CA LYS A 173 -7.15 -3.17 -12.69
C LYS A 173 -7.57 -3.80 -11.36
N LEU A 174 -6.90 -3.45 -10.25
CA LEU A 174 -7.25 -3.94 -8.91
C LEU A 174 -8.68 -3.57 -8.50
N VAL A 175 -9.14 -2.35 -8.82
CA VAL A 175 -10.54 -1.96 -8.60
C VAL A 175 -11.47 -2.83 -9.44
N LYS A 176 -11.19 -2.97 -10.74
CA LYS A 176 -12.03 -3.74 -11.68
C LYS A 176 -12.22 -5.19 -11.25
N ILE A 177 -11.19 -5.84 -10.72
CA ILE A 177 -11.26 -7.23 -10.27
C ILE A 177 -11.69 -7.38 -8.80
N GLY A 178 -11.87 -6.28 -8.07
CA GLY A 178 -12.30 -6.28 -6.68
C GLY A 178 -11.20 -6.50 -5.64
N GLY A 179 -9.92 -6.42 -6.03
CA GLY A 179 -8.76 -6.48 -5.12
C GLY A 179 -8.49 -5.16 -4.37
N ALA A 180 -9.03 -4.04 -4.86
CA ALA A 180 -8.94 -2.75 -4.20
C ALA A 180 -10.30 -2.06 -4.01
N LYS A 181 -10.35 -1.10 -3.09
CA LYS A 181 -11.48 -0.21 -2.84
C LYS A 181 -11.10 1.23 -3.18
N LEU A 182 -11.72 1.75 -4.23
CA LEU A 182 -11.69 3.17 -4.55
C LEU A 182 -12.69 3.90 -3.66
N ILE A 183 -12.27 5.02 -3.08
CA ILE A 183 -13.09 5.87 -2.22
C ILE A 183 -13.08 7.31 -2.72
N ASN A 184 -14.18 8.03 -2.49
CA ASN A 184 -14.31 9.43 -2.87
C ASN A 184 -14.29 10.38 -1.68
N ASN A 185 -14.50 9.89 -0.46
CA ASN A 185 -14.69 10.73 0.72
C ASN A 185 -14.48 9.99 2.06
N LYS A 186 -14.56 10.78 3.14
CA LYS A 186 -14.43 10.35 4.55
C LYS A 186 -15.45 9.30 4.97
N ASN A 187 -16.66 9.32 4.41
CA ASN A 187 -17.72 8.37 4.77
C ASN A 187 -17.47 6.99 4.14
N GLU A 188 -17.02 6.96 2.89
CA GLU A 188 -16.69 5.72 2.19
C GLU A 188 -15.51 5.00 2.83
N ILE A 189 -14.43 5.72 3.17
CA ILE A 189 -13.31 5.08 3.85
C ILE A 189 -13.69 4.51 5.21
N TYR A 190 -14.50 5.23 6.00
CA TYR A 190 -14.99 4.72 7.28
C TYR A 190 -15.76 3.40 7.09
N LYS A 191 -16.67 3.34 6.11
CA LYS A 191 -17.43 2.13 5.79
C LYS A 191 -16.51 0.98 5.39
N HIS A 192 -15.56 1.22 4.50
CA HIS A 192 -14.65 0.18 4.01
C HIS A 192 -13.69 -0.32 5.10
N LEU A 193 -13.07 0.59 5.87
CA LEU A 193 -12.21 0.22 6.99
C LEU A 193 -12.99 -0.58 8.03
N ARG A 194 -14.17 -0.12 8.45
CA ARG A 194 -15.02 -0.84 9.41
C ARG A 194 -15.32 -2.26 8.93
N LEU A 195 -15.70 -2.41 7.66
CA LEU A 195 -16.05 -3.69 7.08
C LEU A 195 -14.85 -4.64 6.99
N LEU A 196 -13.70 -4.15 6.53
CA LEU A 196 -12.49 -4.97 6.35
C LEU A 196 -11.85 -5.37 7.70
N LEU A 197 -11.81 -4.44 8.65
CA LEU A 197 -11.27 -4.68 9.99
C LEU A 197 -12.21 -5.56 10.82
N GLY A 198 -13.51 -5.52 10.58
CA GLY A 198 -14.52 -6.34 11.25
C GLY A 198 -14.77 -7.71 10.61
N ASN A 199 -14.26 -7.97 9.39
CA ASN A 199 -14.54 -9.20 8.66
C ASN A 199 -13.27 -9.84 8.09
N ASN A 200 -12.75 -10.84 8.80
CA ASN A 200 -11.54 -11.59 8.41
C ASN A 200 -11.71 -12.35 7.09
N GLU A 201 -12.88 -12.90 6.83
CA GLU A 201 -13.14 -13.64 5.58
C GLU A 201 -13.09 -12.70 4.37
N LEU A 202 -13.76 -11.56 4.47
CA LEU A 202 -13.76 -10.55 3.40
C LEU A 202 -12.35 -9.99 3.17
N ARG A 203 -11.61 -9.70 4.24
CA ARG A 203 -10.22 -9.25 4.17
C ARG A 203 -9.34 -10.27 3.44
N ARG A 204 -9.43 -11.56 3.80
CA ARG A 204 -8.71 -12.63 3.10
C ARG A 204 -9.14 -12.77 1.64
N LYS A 205 -10.44 -12.66 1.34
CA LYS A 205 -10.96 -12.75 -0.03
C LYS A 205 -10.41 -11.65 -0.93
N ILE A 206 -10.52 -10.39 -0.49
CA ILE A 206 -10.02 -9.24 -1.27
C ILE A 206 -8.50 -9.29 -1.37
N GLY A 207 -7.83 -9.61 -0.26
CA GLY A 207 -6.39 -9.79 -0.21
C GLY A 207 -5.88 -10.85 -1.19
N LYS A 208 -6.55 -12.01 -1.25
CA LYS A 208 -6.24 -13.07 -2.22
C LYS A 208 -6.33 -12.60 -3.66
N ILE A 209 -7.37 -11.84 -4.02
CA ILE A 209 -7.52 -11.26 -5.36
C ILE A 209 -6.34 -10.32 -5.69
N SER A 210 -5.93 -9.48 -4.72
CA SER A 210 -4.78 -8.59 -4.89
C SER A 210 -3.46 -9.35 -5.09
N LEU A 211 -3.24 -10.41 -4.31
CA LEU A 211 -2.05 -11.26 -4.44
C LEU A 211 -2.04 -11.98 -5.79
N GLU A 212 -3.16 -12.60 -6.16
CA GLU A 212 -3.31 -13.28 -7.45
C GLU A 212 -3.03 -12.33 -8.61
N TYR A 213 -3.48 -11.08 -8.54
CA TYR A 213 -3.14 -10.10 -9.57
C TYR A 213 -1.63 -9.90 -9.70
N VAL A 214 -0.89 -9.84 -8.60
CA VAL A 214 0.57 -9.72 -8.65
C VAL A 214 1.20 -10.98 -9.24
N ILE A 215 0.85 -12.15 -8.70
CA ILE A 215 1.44 -13.43 -9.08
C ILE A 215 1.18 -13.79 -10.55
N HIS A 216 -0.02 -13.51 -11.09
CA HIS A 216 -0.31 -13.80 -12.50
C HIS A 216 0.46 -12.90 -13.50
N ASN A 217 1.05 -11.79 -13.02
CA ASN A 217 1.74 -10.82 -13.88
C ASN A 217 3.27 -10.84 -13.71
N ILE A 218 3.84 -11.74 -12.89
CA ILE A 218 5.29 -11.96 -12.85
C ILE A 218 5.78 -12.76 -14.07
N GLY A 219 7.09 -12.79 -14.29
CA GLY A 219 7.76 -13.53 -15.37
C GLY A 219 8.02 -12.69 -16.61
N ALA A 220 7.83 -11.37 -16.56
CA ALA A 220 8.16 -10.48 -17.68
C ALA A 220 9.67 -10.39 -17.88
N THR A 221 10.43 -10.33 -16.78
CA THR A 221 11.91 -10.27 -16.81
C THR A 221 12.50 -11.49 -17.52
N ASP A 222 12.06 -12.70 -17.17
CA ASP A 222 12.58 -13.93 -17.77
C ASP A 222 12.26 -14.03 -19.26
N LYS A 223 11.05 -13.60 -19.67
CA LYS A 223 10.67 -13.52 -21.09
C LYS A 223 11.58 -12.58 -21.86
N ILE A 224 11.86 -11.39 -21.32
CA ILE A 224 12.77 -10.42 -21.94
C ILE A 224 14.19 -10.98 -22.08
N ILE A 225 14.73 -11.57 -21.01
CA ILE A 225 16.08 -12.16 -21.03
C ILE A 225 16.18 -13.29 -22.05
N LYS A 226 15.15 -14.14 -22.15
CA LYS A 226 15.09 -15.23 -23.12
C LYS A 226 15.15 -14.70 -24.55
N GLU A 227 14.41 -13.63 -24.86
CA GLU A 227 14.40 -13.03 -26.20
C GLU A 227 15.73 -12.36 -26.56
N ILE A 228 16.35 -11.64 -25.63
CA ILE A 228 17.68 -11.04 -25.86
C ILE A 228 18.70 -12.15 -26.18
N LYS A 229 18.66 -13.25 -25.43
CA LYS A 229 19.56 -14.40 -25.66
C LYS A 229 19.33 -15.08 -27.01
N SER A 230 18.08 -15.19 -27.47
CA SER A 230 17.80 -15.80 -28.79
C SER A 230 18.22 -14.93 -29.98
N ILE A 231 18.46 -13.62 -29.78
CA ILE A 231 18.99 -12.72 -30.81
C ILE A 231 20.53 -12.66 -30.77
N SER A 232 21.14 -13.03 -29.64
CA SER A 232 22.60 -12.98 -29.44
C SER A 232 23.34 -14.27 -29.87
N ASN A 233 22.59 -15.30 -30.27
CA ASN A 233 23.08 -16.55 -30.88
C ASN A 233 22.74 -16.55 -32.37
#